data_AF-A0A6C2CBY0-F1
#
_entry.id   AF-A0A6C2CBY0-F1
#
_cell.length_a   1.000
_cell.length_b   1.000
_cell.length_c   1.000
_cell.angle_alpha   90.00
_cell.angle_beta   90.00
_cell.angle_gamma   90.00
#
_symmetry.space_group_name_H-M   'P 1'
#
loop_
_entity.id
_entity.type
_entity.pdbx_description
1 polymer ?
#
loop_
_entity_poly.entity_id
_entity_poly.type
_entity_poly.pdbx_seq_one_letter_code
_entity_poly.pdbx_strand_id
1 'polypeptide(L)'
;MEMQKDFNLKEFILGLLIFFGDPLVIMLMWNWFMTKFGLISVSYFLAFGFAMFFNYMIMKPRDADYKVTDVYEHQTKVLASMIVTLALAFVIHLFVG
;
A
#
# COMPACT_ATOMS: atom_id res chain seq x y z
N MET A 1 -22.83 -14.18 23.14
CA MET A 1 -22.87 -13.03 22.23
C MET A 1 -22.07 -13.44 21.00
N GLU A 2 -22.74 -14.11 20.06
CA GLU A 2 -22.12 -14.55 18.82
C GLU A 2 -21.78 -13.31 18.01
N MET A 3 -20.48 -13.01 17.90
CA MET A 3 -19.99 -12.02 16.95
C MET A 3 -20.08 -12.67 15.57
N GLN A 4 -21.30 -12.72 15.01
CA GLN A 4 -21.50 -13.02 13.60
C GLN A 4 -21.00 -11.80 12.84
N LYS A 5 -19.68 -11.76 12.63
CA LYS A 5 -19.03 -10.78 11.76
C LYS A 5 -19.43 -11.20 10.35
N ASP A 6 -20.50 -10.62 9.83
CA ASP A 6 -20.90 -10.83 8.44
C ASP A 6 -19.65 -10.60 7.59
N PHE A 7 -19.19 -11.67 6.95
CA PHE A 7 -17.99 -11.62 6.14
C PHE A 7 -18.30 -10.74 4.94
N ASN A 8 -17.87 -9.48 5.01
CA ASN A 8 -18.03 -8.56 3.91
C ASN A 8 -16.97 -8.88 2.86
N LEU A 9 -17.34 -9.74 1.90
CA LEU A 9 -16.49 -10.17 0.80
C LEU A 9 -15.84 -8.99 0.07
N LYS A 10 -16.51 -7.83 -0.01
CA LYS A 10 -15.97 -6.62 -0.63
C LYS A 10 -14.79 -6.05 0.16
N GLU A 11 -14.92 -5.93 1.48
CA GLU A 11 -13.84 -5.47 2.36
C GLU A 11 -12.65 -6.44 2.35
N PHE A 12 -12.93 -7.74 2.26
CA PHE A 12 -11.87 -8.75 2.14
C PHE A 12 -11.11 -8.62 0.82
N ILE A 13 -11.81 -8.50 -0.30
CA ILE A 13 -11.20 -8.31 -1.62
C ILE A 13 -10.38 -7.01 -1.65
N LEU A 14 -10.94 -5.90 -1.15
CA LEU A 14 -10.23 -4.63 -1.08
C LEU A 14 -8.97 -4.72 -0.21
N GLY A 15 -9.08 -5.38 0.95
CA GLY A 15 -7.94 -5.63 1.83
C GLY A 15 -6.82 -6.42 1.14
N LEU A 16 -7.17 -7.46 0.37
CA LEU A 16 -6.18 -8.22 -0.41
C LEU A 16 -5.54 -7.39 -1.52
N LEU A 17 -6.32 -6.59 -2.23
CA LEU A 17 -5.79 -5.71 -3.28
C LEU A 17 -4.78 -4.71 -2.73
N ILE A 18 -5.06 -4.12 -1.56
CA ILE A 18 -4.13 -3.20 -0.89
C ILE A 18 -2.88 -3.97 -0.42
N PHE A 19 -3.07 -5.12 0.23
CA PHE A 19 -1.96 -5.92 0.77
C PHE A 19 -0.94 -6.36 -0.28
N PHE A 20 -1.39 -6.77 -1.47
CA PHE A 20 -0.50 -7.13 -2.58
C PHE A 20 -0.13 -5.92 -3.46
N GLY A 21 -0.95 -4.87 -3.48
CA GLY A 21 -0.71 -3.67 -4.25
C GLY A 21 0.39 -2.79 -3.65
N ASP A 22 0.45 -2.64 -2.33
CA ASP A 22 1.45 -1.81 -1.63
C ASP A 22 2.89 -2.20 -2.00
N PRO A 23 3.29 -3.49 -1.92
CA PRO A 23 4.58 -3.97 -2.42
C PRO A 23 4.85 -3.60 -3.88
N LEU A 24 3.83 -3.70 -4.74
CA LEU A 24 3.96 -3.38 -6.17
C LEU A 24 4.23 -1.89 -6.38
N VAL A 25 3.51 -1.02 -5.67
CA VAL A 25 3.70 0.43 -5.71
C VAL A 25 5.12 0.79 -5.27
N ILE A 26 5.57 0.25 -4.13
CA ILE A 26 6.92 0.48 -3.61
C ILE A 26 7.98 0.03 -4.61
N MET A 27 7.83 -1.17 -5.18
CA MET A 27 8.76 -1.70 -6.18
C MET A 27 8.87 -0.79 -7.40
N LEU A 28 7.72 -0.38 -7.97
CA LEU A 28 7.69 0.47 -9.16
C LEU A 28 8.30 1.84 -8.88
N MET A 29 7.90 2.50 -7.79
CA MET A 29 8.44 3.81 -7.42
C MET A 29 9.94 3.75 -7.16
N TRP A 30 10.41 2.72 -6.45
CA TRP A 30 11.84 2.52 -6.22
C TRP A 30 12.59 2.35 -7.53
N ASN A 31 12.10 1.47 -8.40
CA ASN A 31 12.77 1.14 -9.66
C ASN A 31 12.72 2.26 -10.69
N TRP A 32 11.72 3.14 -10.63
CA TRP A 32 11.61 4.31 -11.50
C TRP A 32 12.47 5.49 -11.05
N PHE A 33 12.62 5.71 -9.74
CA PHE A 33 13.27 6.91 -9.20
C PHE A 33 14.58 6.63 -8.47
N MET A 34 14.61 5.66 -7.55
CA MET A 34 15.77 5.44 -6.68
C MET A 34 16.96 4.87 -7.44
N THR A 35 16.70 4.03 -8.45
CA THR A 35 17.74 3.47 -9.31
C THR A 35 18.48 4.53 -10.13
N LYS A 36 17.84 5.68 -10.43
CA LYS A 36 18.48 6.82 -11.08
C LYS A 36 19.58 7.45 -10.21
N PHE A 37 19.52 7.25 -8.89
CA PHE A 37 20.57 7.67 -7.96
C PHE A 37 21.69 6.62 -7.77
N GLY A 38 21.73 5.58 -8.62
CA GLY A 38 22.72 4.50 -8.54
C GLY A 38 22.38 3.40 -7.53
N LEU A 39 21.17 3.41 -6.98
CA LEU A 39 20.69 2.34 -6.10
C LEU A 39 20.28 1.10 -6.91
N ILE A 40 20.35 -0.07 -6.28
CA ILE A 40 20.01 -1.34 -6.90
C ILE A 40 18.49 -1.45 -7.07
N SER A 41 18.06 -2.09 -8.16
CA SER A 41 16.65 -2.41 -8.39
C SER A 41 16.11 -3.34 -7.31
N VAL A 42 14.91 -3.05 -6.81
CA VAL A 42 14.23 -3.85 -5.80
C VAL A 42 13.29 -4.83 -6.49
N SER A 43 13.32 -6.10 -6.06
CA SER A 43 12.37 -7.12 -6.49
C SER A 43 11.08 -7.06 -5.68
N TYR A 44 10.02 -7.68 -6.18
CA TYR A 44 8.72 -7.67 -5.51
C TYR A 44 8.78 -8.18 -4.07
N PHE A 45 9.47 -9.28 -3.80
CA PHE A 45 9.58 -9.84 -2.44
C PHE A 45 10.34 -8.93 -1.48
N LEU A 46 11.36 -8.22 -1.97
CA LEU A 46 12.07 -7.24 -1.14
C LEU A 46 11.18 -6.02 -0.86
N ALA A 47 10.44 -5.52 -1.85
CA ALA A 47 9.44 -4.49 -1.66
C ALA A 47 8.32 -4.92 -0.71
N PHE A 48 7.93 -6.19 -0.74
CA PHE A 48 6.97 -6.79 0.19
C PHE A 48 7.49 -6.76 1.62
N GLY A 49 8.76 -7.11 1.83
CA GLY A 49 9.44 -6.96 3.12
C GLY A 49 9.41 -5.52 3.63
N PHE A 50 9.70 -4.54 2.76
CA PHE A 50 9.57 -3.12 3.11
C PHE A 50 8.14 -2.74 3.47
N ALA A 51 7.15 -3.13 2.67
CA ALA A 51 5.74 -2.85 2.92
C ALA A 51 5.31 -3.37 4.31
N MET A 52 5.64 -4.61 4.65
CA MET A 52 5.35 -5.17 5.97
C MET A 52 6.10 -4.44 7.10
N PHE A 53 7.39 -4.14 6.88
CA PHE A 53 8.21 -3.44 7.88
C PHE A 53 7.66 -2.05 8.19
N PHE A 54 7.37 -1.25 7.17
CA PHE A 54 6.81 0.09 7.35
C PHE A 54 5.41 0.04 7.95
N ASN A 55 4.55 -0.88 7.49
CA ASN A 55 3.23 -1.05 8.09
C ASN A 55 3.32 -1.40 9.58
N TYR A 56 4.21 -2.32 9.98
CA TYR A 56 4.42 -2.65 11.38
C TYR A 56 4.90 -1.45 12.20
N MET A 57 5.88 -0.69 11.66
CA MET A 57 6.43 0.50 12.32
C MET A 57 5.40 1.62 12.50
N ILE A 58 4.51 1.80 11.52
CA ILE A 58 3.47 2.85 11.53
C ILE A 58 2.24 2.43 12.36
N MET A 59 1.84 1.16 12.30
CA MET A 59 0.68 0.64 13.05
C MET A 59 0.94 0.59 14.56
N LYS A 60 2.15 0.21 14.97
CA LYS A 60 2.50 0.08 16.39
C LYS A 60 2.22 1.33 17.25
N PRO A 61 2.50 2.57 16.80
CA PRO A 61 2.09 3.78 17.52
C PRO A 61 0.62 4.18 17.30
N ARG A 62 -0.04 3.68 16.24
CA ARG A 62 -1.43 4.03 15.88
C ARG A 62 -2.48 3.27 16.69
N ASP A 63 -2.13 2.08 17.19
CA ASP A 63 -3.00 1.24 18.01
C ASP A 63 -3.33 1.84 19.40
N ALA A 64 -2.68 2.93 19.79
CA ALA A 64 -2.95 3.64 21.04
C ALA A 64 -4.21 4.52 21.01
N ASP A 65 -4.72 4.92 19.83
CA ASP A 65 -5.75 5.97 19.72
C ASP A 65 -6.85 5.73 18.66
N TYR A 66 -6.88 4.56 18.00
CA TYR A 66 -7.75 4.39 16.83
C TYR A 66 -9.16 3.87 17.17
N LYS A 67 -10.17 4.72 16.99
CA LYS A 67 -11.55 4.28 16.72
C LYS A 67 -11.71 4.06 15.21
N VAL A 68 -11.80 2.81 14.78
CA VAL A 68 -12.02 2.47 13.37
C VAL A 68 -13.47 2.80 13.02
N THR A 69 -13.70 3.98 12.44
CA THR A 69 -14.94 4.29 11.71
C THR A 69 -14.78 3.87 10.26
N ASP A 70 -15.68 2.99 9.81
CA ASP A 70 -15.88 2.47 8.45
C ASP A 70 -14.63 1.93 7.71
N VAL A 71 -14.42 0.61 7.83
CA VAL A 71 -13.32 -0.13 7.17
C VAL A 71 -13.38 0.00 5.65
N TYR A 72 -14.59 -0.02 5.08
CA TYR A 72 -14.78 0.01 3.64
C TYR A 72 -14.42 1.37 3.05
N GLU A 73 -14.85 2.46 3.69
CA GLU A 73 -14.48 3.82 3.28
C GLU A 73 -12.96 4.02 3.34
N HIS A 74 -12.32 3.55 4.41
CA HIS A 74 -10.88 3.65 4.58
C HIS A 74 -10.13 2.88 3.48
N GLN A 75 -10.47 1.61 3.24
CA GLN A 75 -9.85 0.79 2.21
C GLN A 75 -10.02 1.40 0.81
N THR A 76 -11.21 1.94 0.51
CA THR A 76 -11.48 2.58 -0.78
C THR A 76 -10.60 3.81 -0.98
N LYS A 77 -10.43 4.66 0.06
CA LYS A 77 -9.54 5.82 0.02
C LYS A 77 -8.08 5.43 -0.17
N VAL A 78 -7.60 4.40 0.52
CA VAL A 78 -6.23 3.88 0.37
C VAL A 78 -6.01 3.41 -1.06
N LEU A 79 -6.89 2.56 -1.60
CA LEU A 79 -6.77 2.05 -2.96
C LEU A 79 -6.79 3.18 -4.00
N ALA A 80 -7.69 4.16 -3.85
CA ALA A 80 -7.72 5.34 -4.72
C ALA A 80 -6.41 6.13 -4.66
N SER A 81 -5.84 6.32 -3.46
CA SER A 81 -4.57 7.01 -3.29
C SER A 81 -3.39 6.26 -3.94
N MET A 82 -3.38 4.92 -3.90
CA MET A 82 -2.37 4.10 -4.57
C MET A 82 -2.42 4.31 -6.09
N ILE A 83 -3.63 4.28 -6.68
CA ILE A 83 -3.83 4.45 -8.12
C ILE A 83 -3.37 5.85 -8.56
N VAL A 84 -3.79 6.90 -7.84
CA VAL A 84 -3.39 8.28 -8.13
C VAL A 84 -1.88 8.45 -8.00
N THR A 85 -1.27 7.88 -6.96
CA THR A 85 0.18 7.95 -6.74
C THR A 85 0.94 7.27 -7.87
N LEU A 86 0.51 6.08 -8.29
CA LEU A 86 1.11 5.37 -9.43
C LEU A 86 0.96 6.14 -10.74
N ALA A 87 -0.22 6.72 -11.01
CA ALA A 87 -0.45 7.50 -12.22
C ALA A 87 0.48 8.74 -12.26
N LEU A 88 0.57 9.48 -11.15
CA LEU A 88 1.47 10.63 -11.05
C LEU A 88 2.95 10.22 -11.16
N ALA A 89 3.36 9.17 -10.45
CA ALA A 89 4.70 8.62 -10.52
C ALA A 89 5.06 8.21 -11.95
N PHE A 90 4.15 7.56 -12.66
CA PHE A 90 4.35 7.16 -14.05
C PHE A 90 4.50 8.38 -14.96
N VAL A 91 3.65 9.39 -14.83
CA VAL A 91 3.77 10.64 -15.60
C VAL A 91 5.14 11.28 -15.37
N ILE A 92 5.59 11.42 -14.13
CA ILE A 92 6.92 11.98 -13.82
C ILE A 92 8.02 11.11 -14.43
N HIS A 93 7.91 9.78 -14.33
CA HIS A 93 8.88 8.85 -14.90
C HIS A 93 9.03 9.03 -16.42
N LEU A 94 7.95 9.33 -17.15
CA LEU A 94 8.02 9.60 -18.59
C LEU A 94 8.87 10.84 -18.95
N PHE A 95 8.99 11.82 -18.05
CA PHE A 95 9.76 13.04 -18.28
C PHE A 95 11.18 13.00 -17.68
N VAL A 96 11.43 12.11 -16.72
CA VAL A 96 12.74 11.92 -16.05
C VAL A 96 13.49 10.69 -16.60
N GLY A 97 12.83 9.92 -17.47
CA GLY A 97 13.30 8.71 -18.14
C GLY A 97 14.54 8.92 -18.99
#